data_AF-A0A949NE14-F1
#
_entry.id   AF-A0A949NE14-F1
#
_cell.length_a   1.000
_cell.length_b   1.000
_cell.length_c   1.000
_cell.angle_alpha   90.00
_cell.angle_beta   90.00
_cell.angle_gamma   90.00
#
_symmetry.space_group_name_H-M   'P 1'
#
loop_
_entity.id
_entity.type
_entity.pdbx_description
1 polymer ?
#
loop_
_entity_poly.entity_id
_entity_poly.type
_entity_poly.pdbx_seq_one_letter_code
_entity_poly.pdbx_strand_id
1 'polypeptide(L)'
;MFITDVFGLIIAFLNVITFLLLIYLFLQAISDDRSRVLGVLDKVFSPVLQPLRKVLPSWRIDISPAILALALQIAAVILKRMW
;
A
#
# COMPACT_ATOMS: atom_id res chain seq x y z
N MET A 1 -7.53 24.03 15.48
CA MET A 1 -6.96 22.95 16.31
C MET A 1 -7.52 21.60 15.85
N PHE A 2 -8.81 21.30 16.02
CA PHE A 2 -9.35 19.98 15.62
C PHE A 2 -9.23 19.60 14.12
N ILE A 3 -9.38 20.56 13.20
CA ILE A 3 -9.35 20.29 11.75
C ILE A 3 -7.96 19.80 11.31
N THR A 4 -6.89 20.44 11.81
CA THR A 4 -5.51 20.05 11.51
C THR A 4 -5.17 18.67 12.07
N ASP A 5 -5.75 18.31 13.22
CA ASP A 5 -5.53 17.00 13.85
C ASP A 5 -6.15 15.87 13.02
N VAL A 6 -7.33 16.09 12.44
CA VAL A 6 -7.97 15.12 11.53
C VAL A 6 -7.12 14.88 10.28
N PHE A 7 -6.59 15.94 9.66
CA PHE A 7 -5.70 15.79 8.51
C PHE A 7 -4.40 15.08 8.87
N GLY A 8 -3.83 15.39 10.05
CA GLY A 8 -2.69 14.67 10.60
C GLY A 8 -2.95 13.17 10.74
N LEU A 9 -4.13 12.79 11.25
CA LEU A 9 -4.53 11.40 11.40
C LEU A 9 -4.71 10.68 10.05
N ILE A 10 -5.30 11.35 9.06
CA ILE A 10 -5.44 10.81 7.70
C ILE A 10 -4.06 10.56 7.08
N ILE A 11 -3.15 11.53 7.18
CA ILE A 11 -1.78 11.40 6.67
C ILE A 11 -1.05 10.26 7.39
N ALA A 12 -1.20 10.14 8.71
CA ALA A 12 -0.62 9.04 9.47
C ALA A 12 -1.15 7.67 9.01
N PHE A 13 -2.46 7.57 8.76
CA PHE A 13 -3.07 6.35 8.25
C PHE A 13 -2.56 5.97 6.85
N LEU A 14 -2.45 6.94 5.93
CA LEU A 14 -1.86 6.73 4.59
C LEU A 14 -0.40 6.24 4.67
N ASN A 15 0.38 6.79 5.59
CA ASN A 15 1.76 6.36 5.82
C ASN A 15 1.84 4.92 6.33
N VAL A 16 0.96 4.54 7.26
CA VAL A 16 0.90 3.16 7.78
C VAL A 16 0.55 2.17 6.67
N ILE A 17 -0.45 2.47 5.84
CA ILE A 17 -0.81 1.59 4.70
C ILE A 17 0.36 1.47 3.73
N THR A 18 1.00 2.59 3.38
CA THR A 18 2.20 2.60 2.53
C THR A 18 3.28 1.69 3.10
N PHE A 19 3.57 1.81 4.39
CA PHE A 19 4.58 0.98 5.04
C PHE A 19 4.23 -0.51 5.01
N LEU A 20 2.95 -0.86 5.22
CA LEU A 20 2.48 -2.25 5.10
C LEU A 20 2.62 -2.78 3.67
N LEU A 21 2.36 -1.96 2.64
CA LEU A 21 2.54 -2.33 1.24
C LEU A 21 4.02 -2.56 0.89
N LEU A 22 4.93 -1.75 1.47
CA LEU A 22 6.37 -1.99 1.34
C LEU A 22 6.77 -3.30 2.00
N ILE A 23 6.31 -3.57 3.22
CA ILE A 23 6.53 -4.86 3.89
C ILE A 23 6.01 -6.01 3.02
N TYR A 24 4.79 -5.88 2.48
CA TYR A 24 4.23 -6.89 1.58
C TYR A 24 5.12 -7.12 0.37
N LEU A 25 5.61 -6.06 -0.28
CA LEU A 25 6.51 -6.13 -1.42
C LEU A 25 7.83 -6.85 -1.07
N PHE A 26 8.45 -6.51 0.06
CA PHE A 26 9.66 -7.18 0.53
C PHE A 26 9.40 -8.64 0.88
N LEU A 27 8.33 -8.94 1.60
CA LEU A 27 7.93 -10.30 1.94
C LEU A 27 7.66 -11.12 0.68
N GLN A 28 6.99 -10.55 -0.31
CA GLN A 28 6.75 -11.21 -1.59
C GLN A 28 8.05 -11.53 -2.34
N ALA A 29 9.05 -10.64 -2.26
CA ALA A 29 10.33 -10.85 -2.93
C ALA A 29 11.19 -11.95 -2.28
N ILE A 30 11.05 -12.16 -0.97
CA ILE A 30 11.91 -13.11 -0.21
C ILE A 30 11.18 -14.39 0.22
N SER A 31 9.85 -14.36 0.33
CA SER A 31 9.05 -15.47 0.85
C SER A 31 8.58 -16.37 -0.28
N ASP A 32 8.51 -17.66 0.03
CA ASP A 32 7.88 -18.65 -0.83
C ASP A 32 6.34 -18.53 -0.75
N ASP A 33 5.62 -18.98 -1.79
CA ASP A 33 4.16 -18.83 -1.94
C ASP A 33 3.34 -19.45 -0.78
N ARG A 34 3.98 -20.29 0.06
CA ARG A 34 3.38 -20.94 1.23
C ARG A 34 3.43 -20.12 2.52
N SER A 35 3.93 -18.89 2.49
CA SER A 35 4.00 -18.02 3.68
C SER A 35 2.61 -17.63 4.18
N ARG A 36 2.29 -18.00 5.43
CA ARG A 36 1.02 -17.62 6.10
C ARG A 36 0.86 -16.11 6.24
N VAL A 37 1.96 -15.41 6.51
CA VAL A 37 1.97 -13.95 6.66
C VAL A 37 1.65 -13.27 5.33
N LEU A 38 2.28 -13.73 4.25
CA LEU A 38 2.03 -13.21 2.91
C LEU A 38 0.58 -13.45 2.50
N GLY A 39 0.01 -14.62 2.79
CA GLY A 39 -1.39 -14.93 2.51
C GLY A 39 -2.40 -14.08 3.30
N VAL A 40 -2.08 -13.68 4.54
CA VAL A 40 -2.92 -12.76 5.32
C VAL A 40 -2.88 -11.36 4.71
N LEU A 41 -1.68 -10.84 4.41
CA LEU A 41 -1.53 -9.52 3.80
C LEU A 41 -2.18 -9.48 2.41
N ASP A 42 -2.03 -10.54 1.61
CA ASP A 42 -2.66 -10.63 0.30
C ASP A 42 -4.18 -10.59 0.38
N LYS A 43 -4.79 -11.22 1.39
CA LYS A 43 -6.25 -11.10 1.62
C LYS A 43 -6.69 -9.69 1.99
N VAL A 44 -5.89 -9.00 2.81
CA VAL A 44 -6.18 -7.62 3.22
C VAL A 44 -6.07 -6.65 2.04
N PHE A 45 -5.03 -6.80 1.21
CA PHE A 45 -4.75 -5.87 0.12
C PHE A 45 -5.39 -6.27 -1.21
N SER A 46 -5.76 -7.53 -1.41
CA SER A 46 -6.43 -8.05 -2.62
C SER A 46 -7.58 -7.18 -3.13
N PRO A 47 -8.56 -6.71 -2.33
CA PRO A 47 -9.66 -5.89 -2.86
C PRO A 47 -9.17 -4.61 -3.56
N VAL A 48 -8.03 -4.06 -3.12
CA VAL A 48 -7.43 -2.84 -3.70
C VAL A 48 -6.41 -3.18 -4.78
N LEU A 49 -5.67 -4.28 -4.65
CA LEU A 49 -4.65 -4.71 -5.59
C LEU A 49 -5.22 -5.44 -6.82
N GLN A 50 -6.31 -6.19 -6.70
CA GLN A 50 -6.96 -6.89 -7.81
C GLN A 50 -7.29 -5.99 -9.01
N PRO A 51 -7.89 -4.79 -8.86
CA PRO A 51 -8.12 -3.92 -10.00
C PRO A 51 -6.80 -3.46 -10.63
N LEU A 52 -5.74 -3.20 -9.86
CA LEU A 52 -4.42 -2.90 -10.41
C LEU A 52 -3.82 -4.11 -11.15
N ARG A 53 -3.92 -5.32 -10.59
CA ARG A 53 -3.44 -6.57 -11.19
C ARG A 53 -4.13 -6.92 -12.52
N LYS A 54 -5.34 -6.40 -12.77
CA LYS A 54 -6.02 -6.57 -14.06
C LYS A 54 -5.44 -5.69 -15.16
N VAL A 55 -4.88 -4.54 -14.79
CA VAL A 55 -4.28 -3.57 -15.72
C VAL A 55 -2.79 -3.84 -15.91
N LEU A 56 -2.12 -4.30 -14.85
CA LEU A 56 -0.69 -4.55 -14.84
C LEU A 56 -0.38 -5.97 -15.33
N PRO A 57 0.64 -6.14 -16.19
CA PRO A 57 1.09 -7.46 -16.58
C PRO A 57 1.65 -8.21 -15.36
N SER A 58 1.25 -9.46 -15.18
CA SER A 58 1.77 -10.34 -14.13
C SER A 58 3.21 -10.74 -14.46
N TRP A 59 4.18 -10.00 -13.92
CA TRP A 59 5.58 -10.44 -13.87
C TRP A 59 5.78 -11.36 -12.64
N ARG A 60 6.88 -12.12 -12.60
CA ARG A 60 7.31 -12.96 -11.46
C ARG A 60 7.23 -12.30 -10.07
N ILE A 61 7.22 -10.97 -9.99
CA ILE A 61 7.00 -10.19 -8.78
C ILE A 61 5.84 -9.23 -9.05
N ASP A 62 4.85 -9.20 -8.17
CA ASP A 62 3.72 -8.28 -8.30
C ASP A 62 4.16 -6.84 -8.00
N ILE A 63 4.07 -5.97 -9.01
CA ILE A 63 4.43 -4.54 -8.90
C ILE A 63 3.24 -3.72 -8.37
N SER A 64 2.03 -4.29 -8.34
CA SER A 64 0.82 -3.61 -7.85
C SER A 64 0.96 -2.98 -6.46
N PRO A 65 1.59 -3.63 -5.45
CA PRO A 65 1.79 -3.04 -4.13
C PRO A 65 2.68 -1.81 -4.17
N ALA A 66 3.74 -1.82 -4.99
CA ALA A 66 4.64 -0.69 -5.15
C ALA A 66 3.92 0.50 -5.79
N ILE A 67 3.10 0.25 -6.81
CA ILE A 67 2.30 1.30 -7.46
C ILE A 67 1.27 1.89 -6.50
N LEU A 68 0.59 1.04 -5.73
CA LEU A 68 -0.37 1.51 -4.74
C LEU A 68 0.32 2.32 -3.63
N ALA A 69 1.47 1.88 -3.14
CA ALA A 69 2.27 2.62 -2.16
C ALA A 69 2.67 4.00 -2.69
N LEU A 70 3.12 4.07 -3.94
CA LEU A 70 3.46 5.34 -4.59
C LEU A 70 2.25 6.28 -4.71
N ALA A 71 1.09 5.75 -5.12
CA ALA A 71 -0.14 6.53 -5.22
C ALA A 71 -0.59 7.10 -3.87
N LEU A 72 -0.51 6.30 -2.80
CA LEU A 72 -0.84 6.75 -1.45
C LEU A 72 0.14 7.81 -0.94
N GLN A 73 1.42 7.70 -1.26
CA GLN A 73 2.41 8.73 -0.89
C GLN A 73 2.19 10.04 -1.63
N ILE A 74 1.84 9.98 -2.91
CA ILE A 74 1.47 11.18 -3.67
C ILE A 74 0.26 11.85 -3.01
N ALA A 75 -0.77 11.08 -2.65
CA ALA A 75 -1.95 11.60 -1.95
C ALA A 75 -1.58 12.23 -0.59
N ALA A 76 -0.71 11.59 0.20
CA ALA A 76 -0.26 12.11 1.48
C ALA A 76 0.55 13.42 1.33
N VAL A 77 1.44 13.51 0.34
CA VAL A 77 2.23 14.72 0.05
C VAL A 77 1.33 15.87 -0.41
N ILE A 78 0.38 15.59 -1.31
CA ILE A 78 -0.59 16.59 -1.78
C ILE A 78 -1.41 17.10 -0.59
N LEU A 79 -1.94 16.18 0.23
CA LEU A 79 -2.73 16.55 1.41
C LEU A 79 -1.90 17.39 2.40
N LYS A 80 -0.66 16.98 2.68
CA LYS A 80 0.26 17.73 3.55
C LYS A 80 0.61 19.12 2.99
N ARG A 81 0.57 19.31 1.68
CA ARG A 81 0.87 20.60 1.04
C ARG A 81 -0.34 21.55 0.99
N MET A 82 -1.55 20.99 1.00
CA MET A 82 -2.80 21.77 0.93
C MET A 82 -3.22 22.38 2.27
N TRP A 83 -2.65 21.92 3.39
CA TRP A 83 -2.95 22.33 4.76
C TRP A 83 -1.69 22.82 5.47
#